data_AF-A0A1F8QDF5-F1
#
_entry.id   AF-A0A1F8QDF5-F1
#
_cell.length_a   1.000
_cell.length_b   1.000
_cell.length_c   1.000
_cell.angle_alpha   90.00
_cell.angle_beta   90.00
_cell.angle_gamma   90.00
#
_symmetry.space_group_name_H-M   'P 1'
#
loop_
_entity.id
_entity.type
_entity.pdbx_description
1 polymer ?
#
loop_
_entity_poly.entity_id
_entity_poly.type
_entity_poly.pdbx_seq_one_letter_code
_entity_poly.pdbx_strand_id
1 'polypeptide(L)'
;MKILGARSISIPAADQIPGTAMDISRLLPGFPIQEATEFRDDGFITPQRFPLNPTRRLVVLVPDGSLDENALAHKIWRLASISSLQVLFLGLSPDEESASYVRRRLALLAAAIHQGEVSARANVVVGEDWNQAVKKVLHSGDLLVCIATHVVPYRAIGRRNMGDALAVAFNVPVYLLGGLQVGRSPTQFQMVRSIAAWSLSIAILLAFAGLQIWISQNAQPELSTILLCLSIIAEGIILYKTIEWIG
;
A
#
# COMPACT_ATOMS: atom_id res chain seq x y z
N MET A 1 -3.38 54.60 -32.17
CA MET A 1 -1.94 54.89 -32.03
C MET A 1 -1.54 54.66 -30.56
N LYS A 2 -1.16 53.43 -30.22
CA LYS A 2 -0.62 53.02 -28.91
C LYS A 2 0.25 51.78 -29.19
N ILE A 3 1.55 51.93 -28.94
CA ILE A 3 2.60 50.99 -29.31
C ILE A 3 2.70 49.93 -28.21
N LEU A 4 2.49 48.66 -28.54
CA LEU A 4 2.71 47.51 -27.67
C LEU A 4 4.18 47.08 -27.81
N GLY A 5 4.97 47.33 -26.76
CA GLY A 5 6.37 46.92 -26.67
C GLY A 5 6.49 45.42 -26.42
N ALA A 6 7.10 44.71 -27.37
CA ALA A 6 7.49 43.31 -27.24
C ALA A 6 8.72 43.20 -26.32
N ARG A 7 8.60 42.44 -25.23
CA ARG A 7 9.68 42.14 -24.28
C ARG A 7 10.25 40.78 -24.65
N SER A 8 11.44 40.75 -25.25
CA SER A 8 12.18 39.54 -25.57
C SER A 8 12.73 38.91 -24.29
N ILE A 9 12.28 37.70 -23.97
CA ILE A 9 12.82 36.87 -22.89
C ILE A 9 13.87 35.95 -23.53
N SER A 10 15.14 36.20 -23.22
CA SER A 10 16.27 35.34 -23.57
C SER A 10 16.27 34.11 -22.65
N ILE A 11 16.02 32.93 -23.23
CA ILE A 11 16.13 31.63 -22.57
C ILE A 11 17.62 31.22 -22.61
N PRO A 12 18.28 31.00 -21.46
CA PRO A 12 19.63 30.47 -21.46
C PRO A 12 19.65 28.99 -21.86
N ALA A 13 20.64 28.65 -22.69
CA ALA A 13 20.88 27.32 -23.22
C ALA A 13 21.07 26.29 -22.10
N ALA A 14 20.32 25.19 -22.20
CA ALA A 14 20.48 24.01 -21.38
C ALA A 14 21.69 23.22 -21.87
N ASP A 15 22.85 23.44 -21.25
CA ASP A 15 23.98 22.54 -21.39
C ASP A 15 24.54 22.21 -19.99
N GLN A 16 24.70 20.91 -19.76
CA GLN A 16 25.45 20.27 -18.66
C GLN A 16 24.95 20.45 -17.21
N ILE A 17 24.13 19.50 -16.74
CA ILE A 17 24.13 19.07 -15.33
C ILE A 17 24.54 17.59 -15.27
N PRO A 18 25.84 17.28 -15.13
CA PRO A 18 26.30 15.96 -14.75
C PRO A 18 26.32 15.86 -13.21
N GLY A 19 25.58 14.89 -12.65
CA GLY A 19 25.78 14.46 -11.26
C GLY A 19 24.67 14.84 -10.27
N THR A 20 23.53 14.15 -10.34
CA THR A 20 22.40 14.31 -9.40
C THR A 20 21.99 12.99 -8.76
N ALA A 21 22.96 12.21 -8.28
CA ALA A 21 22.69 11.06 -7.42
C ALA A 21 23.47 11.05 -6.09
N MET A 22 24.44 11.95 -5.88
CA MET A 22 25.40 11.83 -4.79
C MET A 22 25.27 12.87 -3.65
N ASP A 23 24.33 13.82 -3.72
CA ASP A 23 24.32 14.96 -2.78
C ASP A 23 23.01 15.17 -1.98
N ILE A 24 22.07 14.22 -2.02
CA ILE A 24 20.88 14.29 -1.15
C ILE A 24 21.25 13.96 0.31
N SER A 25 22.30 13.16 0.52
CA SER A 25 22.76 12.70 1.84
C SER A 25 23.32 13.83 2.73
N ARG A 26 23.65 15.00 2.16
CA ARG A 26 24.24 16.13 2.90
C ARG A 26 23.23 17.15 3.40
N LEU A 27 21.98 17.11 2.94
CA LEU A 27 20.96 18.09 3.31
C LEU A 27 20.21 17.76 4.62
N LEU A 28 20.42 16.58 5.20
CA LEU A 28 19.81 16.16 6.48
C LEU A 28 20.83 15.47 7.40
N PRO A 29 21.81 16.20 7.97
CA PRO A 29 22.70 15.64 8.97
C PRO A 29 21.89 15.31 10.24
N GLY A 30 21.67 14.02 10.52
CA GLY A 30 21.07 13.57 11.78
C GLY A 30 20.02 12.46 11.68
N PHE A 31 19.58 12.08 10.48
CA PHE A 31 18.78 10.86 10.29
C PHE A 31 19.69 9.78 9.72
N PRO A 32 20.20 8.82 10.53
CA PRO A 32 20.78 7.63 9.94
C PRO A 32 19.69 7.01 9.06
N ILE A 33 19.96 6.87 7.76
CA ILE A 33 19.22 5.96 6.90
C ILE A 33 19.62 4.59 7.44
N GLN A 34 18.88 4.14 8.46
CA GLN A 34 19.06 2.84 9.04
C GLN A 34 18.65 1.88 7.94
N GLU A 35 19.64 1.32 7.26
CA GLU A 35 19.43 0.25 6.30
C GLU A 35 18.52 -0.77 6.95
N ALA A 36 17.56 -1.31 6.20
CA ALA A 36 16.54 -2.22 6.69
C ALA A 36 17.12 -3.60 7.08
N THR A 37 18.25 -3.64 7.78
CA THR A 37 18.68 -4.77 8.59
C THR A 37 17.54 -5.10 9.55
N GLU A 38 17.03 -6.32 9.40
CA GLU A 38 15.89 -6.90 10.11
C GLU A 38 15.77 -6.36 11.55
N PHE A 39 14.77 -5.50 11.78
CA PHE A 39 14.35 -5.14 13.13
C PHE A 39 13.72 -6.39 13.77
N ARG A 40 14.58 -7.25 14.33
CA ARG A 40 14.17 -8.47 15.02
C ARG A 40 13.62 -8.17 16.41
N ASP A 41 14.11 -7.10 17.02
CA ASP A 41 13.76 -6.73 18.38
C ASP A 41 12.52 -5.83 18.42
N ASP A 42 11.68 -6.08 19.42
CA ASP A 42 10.53 -5.23 19.71
C ASP A 42 11.05 -3.88 20.24
N GLY A 43 10.49 -2.77 19.75
CA GLY A 43 10.90 -1.41 20.10
C GLY A 43 9.81 -0.67 20.87
N PHE A 44 10.20 0.28 21.72
CA PHE A 44 9.25 1.16 22.40
C PHE A 44 9.64 2.63 22.19
N ILE A 45 8.73 3.38 21.58
CA ILE A 45 8.90 4.81 21.32
C ILE A 45 8.05 5.57 22.33
N THR A 46 8.72 6.25 23.26
CA THR A 46 8.06 7.12 24.24
C THR A 46 8.28 8.58 23.86
N PRO A 47 7.21 9.37 23.68
CA PRO A 47 7.36 10.81 23.56
C PRO A 47 7.89 11.40 24.88
N GLN A 48 8.86 12.32 24.82
CA GLN A 48 9.55 12.89 25.99
C GLN A 48 8.64 13.59 27.01
N ARG A 49 7.36 13.85 26.68
CA ARG A 49 6.42 14.61 27.51
C ARG A 49 5.16 13.85 27.89
N PHE A 50 5.14 12.52 27.76
CA PHE A 50 3.94 11.77 28.08
C PHE A 50 3.88 11.40 29.56
N PRO A 51 2.87 11.87 30.33
CA PRO A 51 2.66 11.38 31.68
C PRO A 51 2.37 9.87 31.62
N LEU A 52 3.02 9.10 32.48
CA LEU A 52 2.86 7.65 32.61
C LEU A 52 1.49 7.34 33.22
N ASN A 53 0.43 7.52 32.44
CA ASN A 53 -0.88 7.03 32.81
C ASN A 53 -0.89 5.50 32.63
N PRO A 54 -1.51 4.75 33.57
CA PRO A 54 -1.61 3.31 33.43
C PRO A 54 -2.32 2.98 32.13
N THR A 55 -1.66 2.20 31.27
CA THR A 55 -2.19 1.77 29.98
C THR A 55 -3.45 0.93 30.22
N ARG A 56 -4.53 1.26 29.51
CA ARG A 56 -5.83 0.56 29.66
C ARG A 56 -6.14 -0.33 28.48
N ARG A 57 -5.66 0.03 27.30
CA ARG A 57 -6.02 -0.60 26.03
C ARG A 57 -4.89 -0.53 25.02
N LEU A 58 -4.70 -1.62 24.30
CA LEU A 58 -3.80 -1.76 23.17
C LEU A 58 -4.57 -1.48 21.89
N VAL A 59 -4.13 -0.52 21.09
CA VAL A 59 -4.67 -0.27 19.74
C VAL A 59 -3.67 -0.82 18.73
N VAL A 60 -3.99 -1.96 18.13
CA VAL A 60 -3.10 -2.69 17.23
C VAL A 60 -3.43 -2.36 15.79
N LEU A 61 -2.47 -1.80 15.06
CA LEU A 61 -2.65 -1.44 13.66
C LEU A 61 -2.29 -2.62 12.77
N VAL A 62 -3.29 -3.14 12.04
CA VAL A 62 -3.14 -4.31 11.17
C VAL A 62 -3.12 -3.84 9.71
N PRO A 63 -1.99 -4.03 8.99
CA PRO A 63 -1.88 -3.66 7.59
C PRO A 63 -2.66 -4.63 6.69
N ASP A 64 -3.08 -4.15 5.52
CA ASP A 64 -3.71 -4.96 4.46
C ASP A 64 -2.73 -5.93 3.75
N GLY A 65 -1.46 -5.96 4.17
CA GLY A 65 -0.44 -6.89 3.68
C GLY A 65 -0.65 -8.32 4.16
N SER A 66 -0.05 -9.29 3.45
CA SER A 66 0.06 -10.65 3.99
C SER A 66 0.89 -10.60 5.28
N LEU A 67 0.35 -11.15 6.35
CA LEU A 67 0.97 -11.16 7.67
C LEU A 67 0.77 -12.54 8.26
N ASP A 68 1.75 -13.03 9.00
CA ASP A 68 1.54 -14.19 9.86
C ASP A 68 0.62 -13.81 11.03
N GLU A 69 -0.67 -14.05 10.83
CA GLU A 69 -1.74 -13.72 11.78
C GLU A 69 -1.59 -14.48 13.10
N ASN A 70 -1.09 -15.71 13.05
CA ASN A 70 -0.88 -16.52 14.26
C ASN A 70 0.29 -15.97 15.09
N ALA A 71 1.39 -15.61 14.43
CA ALA A 71 2.53 -14.98 15.10
C ALA A 71 2.13 -13.61 15.70
N LEU A 72 1.37 -12.80 14.96
CA LEU A 72 0.83 -11.53 15.48
C LEU A 72 -0.06 -11.78 16.69
N ALA A 73 -1.06 -12.66 16.56
CA ALA A 73 -2.01 -12.96 17.62
C ALA A 73 -1.29 -13.45 18.89
N HIS A 74 -0.31 -14.34 18.75
CA HIS A 74 0.45 -14.86 19.88
C HIS A 74 1.27 -13.76 20.60
N LYS A 75 1.94 -12.89 19.83
CA LYS A 75 2.69 -11.76 20.39
C LYS A 75 1.77 -10.77 21.12
N ILE A 76 0.64 -10.41 20.51
CA ILE A 76 -0.35 -9.50 21.11
C ILE A 76 -0.97 -10.11 22.35
N TRP A 77 -1.33 -11.39 22.33
CA TRP A 77 -1.87 -12.09 23.49
C TRP A 77 -0.87 -12.09 24.65
N ARG A 78 0.42 -12.36 24.39
CA ARG A 78 1.47 -12.32 25.41
C ARG A 78 1.63 -10.93 26.04
N LEU A 79 1.51 -9.87 25.23
CA LEU A 79 1.56 -8.49 25.73
C LEU A 79 0.31 -8.13 26.55
N ALA A 80 -0.86 -8.56 26.10
CA ALA A 80 -2.13 -8.22 26.73
C ALA A 80 -2.37 -9.02 28.03
N SER A 81 -1.96 -10.28 28.08
CA SER A 81 -2.24 -11.19 29.21
C SER A 81 -1.50 -10.80 30.49
N ILE A 82 -0.29 -10.23 30.38
CA ILE A 82 0.50 -9.80 31.54
C ILE A 82 -0.18 -8.63 32.30
N SER A 83 -0.97 -7.83 31.61
CA SER A 83 -1.55 -6.60 32.17
C SER A 83 -3.08 -6.52 32.01
N SER A 84 -3.72 -7.64 31.67
CA SER A 84 -5.16 -7.77 31.38
C SER A 84 -5.70 -6.62 30.52
N LEU A 85 -4.93 -6.22 29.50
CA LEU A 85 -5.26 -5.09 28.65
C LEU A 85 -6.35 -5.45 27.64
N GLN A 86 -7.25 -4.50 27.38
CA GLN A 86 -8.19 -4.63 26.26
C GLN A 86 -7.44 -4.44 24.95
N VAL A 87 -7.76 -5.22 23.93
CA VAL A 87 -7.13 -5.12 22.61
C VAL A 87 -8.17 -4.63 21.59
N LEU A 88 -7.77 -3.66 20.78
CA LEU A 88 -8.54 -3.18 19.64
C LEU A 88 -7.69 -3.29 18.39
N PHE A 89 -8.04 -4.23 17.51
CA PHE A 89 -7.46 -4.32 16.17
C PHE A 89 -8.11 -3.28 15.27
N LEU A 90 -7.29 -2.44 14.64
CA LEU A 90 -7.70 -1.42 13.70
C LEU A 90 -7.10 -1.75 12.33
N GLY A 91 -7.98 -1.91 11.33
CA GLY A 91 -7.60 -2.06 9.92
C GLY A 91 -8.14 -0.91 9.09
N LEU A 92 -7.45 -0.62 7.99
CA LEU A 92 -7.92 0.29 6.95
C LEU A 92 -8.39 -0.48 5.74
N SER A 93 -9.43 0.05 5.10
CA SER A 93 -9.93 -0.42 3.81
C SER A 93 -10.01 0.75 2.83
N PRO A 94 -9.50 0.62 1.59
CA PRO A 94 -9.63 1.70 0.60
C PRO A 94 -11.08 1.93 0.17
N ASP A 95 -11.90 0.88 0.17
CA ASP A 95 -13.27 0.89 -0.32
C ASP A 95 -14.16 -0.08 0.49
N GLU A 96 -15.47 0.03 0.31
CA GLU A 96 -16.45 -0.81 1.02
C GLU A 96 -16.45 -2.27 0.56
N GLU A 97 -16.06 -2.56 -0.69
CA GLU A 97 -16.02 -3.93 -1.20
C GLU A 97 -14.92 -4.73 -0.48
N SER A 98 -13.73 -4.11 -0.33
CA SER A 98 -12.62 -4.69 0.43
C SER A 98 -12.84 -4.68 1.96
N ALA A 99 -13.73 -3.82 2.47
CA ALA A 99 -13.94 -3.67 3.93
C ALA A 99 -14.46 -4.96 4.59
N SER A 100 -15.27 -5.73 3.86
CA SER A 100 -15.79 -7.01 4.35
C SER A 100 -14.68 -8.05 4.57
N TYR A 101 -13.69 -8.09 3.68
CA TYR A 101 -12.53 -8.96 3.81
C TYR A 101 -11.67 -8.56 5.02
N VAL A 102 -11.34 -7.27 5.14
CA VAL A 102 -10.56 -6.76 6.28
C VAL A 102 -11.31 -7.02 7.59
N ARG A 103 -12.62 -6.78 7.64
CA ARG A 103 -13.44 -7.01 8.86
C ARG A 103 -13.41 -8.46 9.29
N ARG A 104 -13.56 -9.40 8.36
CA ARG A 104 -13.46 -10.84 8.64
C ARG A 104 -12.08 -11.19 9.19
N ARG A 105 -11.02 -10.68 8.58
CA ARG A 105 -9.63 -10.91 9.00
C ARG A 105 -9.37 -10.42 10.42
N LEU A 106 -9.78 -9.19 10.74
CA LEU A 106 -9.65 -8.65 12.10
C LEU A 106 -10.50 -9.41 13.12
N ALA A 107 -11.69 -9.87 12.73
CA ALA A 107 -12.53 -10.70 13.60
C ALA A 107 -11.87 -12.04 13.93
N LEU A 108 -11.18 -12.67 12.98
CA LEU A 108 -10.39 -13.88 13.22
C LEU A 108 -9.23 -13.62 14.19
N LEU A 109 -8.49 -12.52 14.00
CA LEU A 109 -7.43 -12.11 14.94
C LEU A 109 -7.98 -11.86 16.34
N ALA A 110 -9.10 -11.15 16.45
CA ALA A 110 -9.78 -10.89 17.72
C ALA A 110 -10.20 -12.19 18.40
N ALA A 111 -10.79 -13.13 17.66
CA ALA A 111 -11.18 -14.44 18.17
C ALA A 111 -9.96 -15.27 18.61
N ALA A 112 -8.86 -15.24 17.86
CA ALA A 112 -7.64 -16.01 18.16
C ALA A 112 -7.01 -15.60 19.50
N ILE A 113 -7.08 -14.33 19.87
CA ILE A 113 -6.55 -13.84 21.15
C ILE A 113 -7.57 -13.84 22.28
N HIS A 114 -8.85 -14.09 21.99
CA HIS A 114 -9.92 -14.10 22.98
C HIS A 114 -9.85 -15.38 23.81
N GLN A 115 -8.88 -15.43 24.72
CA GLN A 115 -8.69 -16.53 25.67
C GLN A 115 -8.45 -15.96 27.07
N GLY A 116 -9.27 -16.38 28.03
CA GLY A 116 -9.19 -15.95 29.43
C GLY A 116 -9.68 -14.52 29.65
N GLU A 117 -8.85 -13.69 30.28
CA GLU A 117 -9.21 -12.32 30.69
C GLU A 117 -9.03 -11.27 29.58
N VAL A 118 -8.42 -11.63 28.45
CA VAL A 118 -8.12 -10.68 27.38
C VAL A 118 -9.35 -10.45 26.49
N SER A 119 -9.91 -9.24 26.56
CA SER A 119 -11.00 -8.80 25.67
C SER A 119 -10.43 -8.18 24.40
N ALA A 120 -10.87 -8.68 23.24
CA ALA A 120 -10.43 -8.22 21.93
C ALA A 120 -11.60 -7.71 21.08
N ARG A 121 -11.39 -6.60 20.37
CA ARG A 121 -12.35 -6.00 19.43
C ARG A 121 -11.69 -5.75 18.09
N ALA A 122 -12.49 -5.73 17.04
CA ALA A 122 -12.07 -5.42 15.68
C ALA A 122 -12.82 -4.19 15.17
N ASN A 123 -12.10 -3.26 14.53
CA ASN A 123 -12.68 -2.10 13.87
C ASN A 123 -12.02 -1.88 12.51
N VAL A 124 -12.83 -1.55 11.51
CA VAL A 124 -12.38 -1.25 10.15
C VAL A 124 -12.84 0.16 9.81
N VAL A 125 -11.91 0.97 9.29
CA VAL A 125 -12.21 2.31 8.80
C VAL A 125 -12.00 2.34 7.29
N VAL A 126 -12.98 2.88 6.56
CA VAL A 126 -13.03 2.86 5.10
C VAL A 126 -12.68 4.25 4.54
N GLY A 127 -11.83 4.29 3.52
CA GLY A 127 -11.51 5.52 2.76
C GLY A 127 -10.65 6.55 3.49
N GLU A 128 -10.13 6.23 4.67
CA GLU A 128 -9.36 7.15 5.50
C GLU A 128 -7.87 6.81 5.52
N ASP A 129 -7.05 7.83 5.77
CA ASP A 129 -5.65 7.62 6.11
C ASP A 129 -5.47 7.12 7.56
N TRP A 130 -4.32 6.51 7.84
CA TRP A 130 -4.02 6.00 9.19
C TRP A 130 -4.11 7.07 10.27
N ASN A 131 -3.79 8.33 9.96
CA ASN A 131 -3.86 9.39 10.96
C ASN A 131 -5.32 9.67 11.33
N GLN A 132 -6.21 9.79 10.37
CA GLN A 132 -7.64 10.02 10.61
C GLN A 132 -8.28 8.85 11.35
N ALA A 133 -7.99 7.62 10.92
CA ALA A 133 -8.51 6.43 11.58
C ALA A 133 -8.02 6.29 13.03
N VAL A 134 -6.72 6.49 13.27
CA VAL A 134 -6.16 6.47 14.64
C VAL A 134 -6.75 7.59 15.47
N LYS A 135 -6.87 8.82 14.94
CA LYS A 135 -7.43 9.97 15.66
C LYS A 135 -8.86 9.72 16.17
N LYS A 136 -9.68 8.98 15.42
CA LYS A 136 -11.07 8.65 15.81
C LYS A 136 -11.14 7.60 16.91
N VAL A 137 -10.14 6.75 16.99
CA VAL A 137 -10.17 5.55 17.83
C VAL A 137 -9.34 5.71 19.09
N LEU A 138 -8.31 6.55 19.06
CA LEU A 138 -7.33 6.73 20.13
C LEU A 138 -7.92 7.53 21.29
N HIS A 139 -7.75 7.02 22.51
CA HIS A 139 -8.15 7.64 23.76
C HIS A 139 -6.94 7.82 24.68
N SER A 140 -7.09 8.68 25.69
CA SER A 140 -6.04 8.88 26.71
C SER A 140 -5.76 7.59 27.47
N GLY A 141 -4.49 7.19 27.53
CA GLY A 141 -4.05 5.95 28.16
C GLY A 141 -4.06 4.72 27.24
N ASP A 142 -4.35 4.91 25.94
CA ASP A 142 -4.11 3.88 24.94
C ASP A 142 -2.62 3.77 24.62
N LEU A 143 -2.17 2.54 24.38
CA LEU A 143 -0.87 2.24 23.79
C LEU A 143 -1.06 1.79 22.35
N LEU A 144 -0.43 2.51 21.42
CA LEU A 144 -0.48 2.15 20.01
C LEU A 144 0.54 1.05 19.72
N VAL A 145 0.13 0.00 19.01
CA VAL A 145 0.99 -1.12 18.63
C VAL A 145 1.07 -1.17 17.11
N CYS A 146 2.28 -1.03 16.58
CA CYS A 146 2.57 -1.04 15.15
C CYS A 146 3.55 -2.17 14.82
N ILE A 147 3.47 -2.72 13.60
CA ILE A 147 4.47 -3.67 13.12
C ILE A 147 5.70 -2.91 12.64
N ALA A 148 6.89 -3.27 13.11
CA ALA A 148 8.13 -2.55 12.85
C ALA A 148 8.46 -2.47 11.36
N THR A 149 8.14 -3.49 10.56
CA THR A 149 8.42 -3.49 9.11
C THR A 149 7.38 -2.74 8.29
N HIS A 150 6.31 -2.21 8.90
CA HIS A 150 5.26 -1.53 8.16
C HIS A 150 5.68 -0.11 7.79
N VAL A 151 5.93 0.10 6.50
CA VAL A 151 6.29 1.38 5.92
C VAL A 151 5.08 2.01 5.23
N VAL A 152 4.87 3.30 5.48
CA VAL A 152 3.86 4.11 4.80
C VAL A 152 4.54 5.13 3.89
N PRO A 153 3.94 5.45 2.73
CA PRO A 153 4.42 6.54 1.89
C PRO A 153 4.36 7.86 2.67
N TYR A 154 5.48 8.58 2.72
CA TYR A 154 5.59 9.86 3.39
C TYR A 154 5.86 10.95 2.36
N ARG A 155 4.83 11.76 2.07
CA ARG A 155 4.85 12.77 1.00
C ARG A 155 5.23 12.14 -0.35
N ALA A 156 5.62 12.95 -1.33
CA ALA A 156 5.89 12.50 -2.69
C ALA A 156 7.22 11.74 -2.89
N ILE A 157 8.16 11.76 -1.91
CA ILE A 157 9.56 11.34 -2.14
C ILE A 157 10.12 10.44 -1.01
N GLY A 158 9.34 10.10 0.03
CA GLY A 158 9.85 9.37 1.19
C GLY A 158 9.06 8.11 1.56
N ARG A 159 9.72 7.19 2.25
CA ARG A 159 9.08 6.14 3.05
C ARG A 159 9.47 6.36 4.51
N ARG A 160 8.51 6.22 5.41
CA ARG A 160 8.77 6.29 6.85
C ARG A 160 8.12 5.10 7.55
N ASN A 161 8.71 4.66 8.64
CA ASN A 161 8.07 3.70 9.53
C ASN A 161 6.74 4.28 10.02
N MET A 162 5.66 3.50 9.93
CA MET A 162 4.36 3.94 10.37
C MET A 162 4.36 4.31 11.85
N GLY A 163 5.06 3.54 12.70
CA GLY A 163 5.11 3.80 14.13
C GLY A 163 5.78 5.13 14.47
N ASP A 164 6.88 5.49 13.78
CA ASP A 164 7.54 6.79 13.97
C ASP A 164 6.64 7.95 13.54
N ALA A 165 5.96 7.80 12.40
CA ALA A 165 5.07 8.82 11.88
C ALA A 165 3.91 9.09 12.86
N LEU A 166 3.32 8.03 13.43
CA LEU A 166 2.22 8.14 14.37
C LEU A 166 2.67 8.62 15.75
N ALA A 167 3.83 8.18 16.23
CA ALA A 167 4.41 8.66 17.49
C ALA A 167 4.59 10.19 17.47
N VAL A 168 5.12 10.73 16.36
CA VAL A 168 5.29 12.18 16.18
C VAL A 168 3.95 12.89 16.01
N ALA A 169 3.02 12.33 15.24
CA ALA A 169 1.75 12.98 14.93
C ALA A 169 0.80 13.08 16.14
N PHE A 170 0.74 12.03 16.95
CA PHE A 170 -0.20 11.92 18.07
C PHE A 170 0.45 12.16 19.43
N ASN A 171 1.78 12.26 19.48
CA ASN A 171 2.54 12.37 20.72
C ASN A 171 2.13 11.28 21.73
N VAL A 172 1.89 10.04 21.28
CA VAL A 172 1.51 8.90 22.12
C VAL A 172 2.59 7.83 22.15
N PRO A 173 2.68 7.01 23.20
CA PRO A 173 3.59 5.88 23.20
C PRO A 173 3.22 4.89 22.10
N VAL A 174 4.24 4.42 21.37
CA VAL A 174 4.10 3.44 20.30
C VAL A 174 5.01 2.25 20.58
N TYR A 175 4.43 1.06 20.61
CA TYR A 175 5.16 -0.20 20.68
C TYR A 175 5.32 -0.78 19.27
N LEU A 176 6.56 -0.99 18.86
CA LEU A 176 6.92 -1.59 17.58
C LEU A 176 7.14 -3.09 17.76
N LEU A 177 6.30 -3.90 17.12
CA LEU A 177 6.48 -5.35 17.05
C LEU A 177 7.51 -5.71 15.98
N GLY A 178 8.66 -6.20 16.43
CA GLY A 178 9.72 -6.75 15.58
C GLY A 178 9.41 -8.17 15.12
N GLY A 179 10.23 -8.70 14.21
CA GLY A 179 10.18 -10.12 13.79
C GLY A 179 8.91 -10.56 13.06
N LEU A 180 7.99 -9.65 12.74
CA LEU A 180 6.84 -9.89 11.87
C LEU A 180 7.13 -9.27 10.50
N GLN A 181 7.00 -10.06 9.44
CA GLN A 181 7.13 -9.55 8.08
C GLN A 181 5.75 -9.24 7.52
N VAL A 182 5.56 -7.97 7.16
CA VAL A 182 4.42 -7.55 6.34
C VAL A 182 4.79 -7.81 4.89
N GLY A 183 4.26 -8.88 4.33
CA GLY A 183 4.35 -9.14 2.91
C GLY A 183 3.55 -8.12 2.10
N ARG A 184 3.81 -8.07 0.79
CA ARG A 184 3.12 -7.14 -0.11
C ARG A 184 1.62 -7.45 -0.09
N SER A 185 0.80 -6.40 -0.05
CA SER A 185 -0.65 -6.58 -0.13
C SER A 185 -1.02 -7.24 -1.46
N PRO A 186 -1.98 -8.17 -1.46
CA PRO A 186 -2.44 -8.83 -2.69
C PRO A 186 -2.98 -7.81 -3.71
N THR A 187 -3.46 -6.65 -3.26
CA THR A 187 -3.93 -5.54 -4.10
C THR A 187 -2.87 -5.02 -5.07
N GLN A 188 -1.59 -4.93 -4.69
CA GLN A 188 -0.55 -4.51 -5.63
C GLN A 188 -0.29 -5.57 -6.71
N PHE A 189 -0.31 -6.84 -6.32
CA PHE A 189 -0.11 -7.94 -7.27
C PHE A 189 -1.30 -8.09 -8.22
N GLN A 190 -2.52 -7.89 -7.73
CA GLN A 190 -3.73 -7.83 -8.54
C GLN A 190 -3.70 -6.64 -9.51
N MET A 191 -3.21 -5.47 -9.10
CA MET A 191 -3.08 -4.32 -9.99
C MET A 191 -2.07 -4.58 -11.11
N VAL A 192 -0.90 -5.14 -10.81
CA VAL A 192 0.10 -5.50 -11.84
C VAL A 192 -0.44 -6.59 -12.76
N ARG A 193 -1.09 -7.62 -12.22
CA ARG A 193 -1.74 -8.68 -13.02
C ARG A 193 -2.84 -8.11 -13.92
N SER A 194 -3.61 -7.14 -13.42
CA SER A 194 -4.61 -6.42 -14.20
C SER A 194 -3.93 -5.66 -15.33
N ILE A 195 -2.94 -4.82 -15.06
CA ILE A 195 -2.22 -4.07 -16.11
C ILE A 195 -1.59 -5.02 -17.14
N ALA A 196 -1.00 -6.12 -16.71
CA ALA A 196 -0.44 -7.13 -17.61
C ALA A 196 -1.52 -7.74 -18.51
N ALA A 197 -2.67 -8.11 -17.94
CA ALA A 197 -3.83 -8.60 -18.68
C ALA A 197 -4.34 -7.57 -19.70
N TRP A 198 -4.51 -6.30 -19.29
CA TRP A 198 -4.91 -5.20 -20.19
C TRP A 198 -3.89 -5.00 -21.31
N SER A 199 -2.59 -5.03 -20.99
CA SER A 199 -1.52 -4.85 -21.98
C SER A 199 -1.49 -5.99 -23.01
N LEU A 200 -1.75 -7.23 -22.58
CA LEU A 200 -1.82 -8.38 -23.46
C LEU A 200 -3.00 -8.26 -24.43
N SER A 201 -4.18 -7.86 -23.93
CA SER A 201 -5.35 -7.61 -24.78
C SER A 201 -5.08 -6.52 -25.81
N ILE A 202 -4.48 -5.39 -25.41
CA ILE A 202 -4.12 -4.30 -26.34
C ILE A 202 -3.11 -4.78 -27.39
N ALA A 203 -2.11 -5.57 -26.98
CA ALA A 203 -1.11 -6.10 -27.90
C ALA A 203 -1.74 -7.04 -28.96
N ILE A 204 -2.70 -7.88 -28.57
CA ILE A 204 -3.44 -8.75 -29.49
C ILE A 204 -4.23 -7.91 -30.50
N LEU A 205 -4.99 -6.91 -30.03
CA LEU A 205 -5.76 -6.01 -30.91
C LEU A 205 -4.85 -5.30 -31.94
N LEU A 206 -3.70 -4.78 -31.49
CA LEU A 206 -2.74 -4.10 -32.38
C LEU A 206 -2.12 -5.05 -33.41
N ALA A 207 -1.82 -6.29 -33.01
CA ALA A 207 -1.29 -7.29 -33.92
C ALA A 207 -2.30 -7.67 -35.02
N PHE A 208 -3.56 -7.87 -34.65
CA PHE A 208 -4.63 -8.16 -35.61
C PHE A 208 -4.96 -6.97 -36.51
N ALA A 209 -4.98 -5.75 -35.98
CA ALA A 209 -5.13 -4.54 -36.79
C ALA A 209 -3.99 -4.40 -37.82
N GLY A 210 -2.75 -4.65 -37.43
CA GLY A 210 -1.61 -4.67 -38.35
C GLY A 210 -1.73 -5.73 -39.44
N LEU A 211 -2.21 -6.93 -39.07
CA LEU A 211 -2.46 -8.02 -40.01
C LEU A 211 -3.54 -7.65 -41.03
N GLN A 212 -4.64 -7.03 -40.61
CA GLN A 212 -5.71 -6.58 -41.50
C GLN A 212 -5.23 -5.51 -42.49
N ILE A 213 -4.43 -4.55 -42.03
CA ILE A 213 -3.80 -3.54 -42.91
C ILE A 213 -2.91 -4.24 -43.95
N TRP A 214 -2.09 -5.20 -43.53
CA TRP A 214 -1.21 -5.94 -44.43
C TRP A 214 -2.00 -6.75 -45.48
N ILE A 215 -3.08 -7.44 -45.08
CA ILE A 215 -3.96 -8.19 -45.99
C ILE A 215 -4.59 -7.23 -46.99
N SER A 216 -5.14 -6.09 -46.55
CA SER A 216 -5.79 -5.13 -47.43
C SER A 216 -4.88 -4.54 -48.51
N GLN A 217 -3.58 -4.43 -48.23
CA GLN A 217 -2.59 -3.90 -49.18
C GLN A 217 -2.08 -4.96 -50.15
N ASN A 218 -1.97 -6.22 -49.72
CA ASN A 218 -1.28 -7.27 -50.49
C ASN A 218 -2.22 -8.31 -51.12
N ALA A 219 -3.47 -8.43 -50.65
CA ALA A 219 -4.40 -9.45 -51.13
C ALA A 219 -5.24 -8.97 -52.31
N GLN A 220 -5.59 -9.89 -53.21
CA GLN A 220 -6.59 -9.65 -54.24
C GLN A 220 -7.96 -9.33 -53.61
N PRO A 221 -8.76 -8.44 -54.23
CA PRO A 221 -9.99 -7.91 -53.62
C PRO A 221 -11.00 -9.00 -53.23
N GLU A 222 -11.06 -10.11 -53.97
CA GLU A 222 -11.97 -11.24 -53.68
C GLU A 222 -11.54 -12.04 -52.45
N LEU A 223 -10.23 -12.25 -52.26
CA LEU A 223 -9.69 -12.98 -51.10
C LEU A 223 -9.61 -12.11 -49.84
N SER A 224 -9.45 -10.79 -50.01
CA SER A 224 -9.35 -9.83 -48.91
C SER A 224 -10.55 -9.93 -47.97
N THR A 225 -11.78 -9.93 -48.51
CA THR A 225 -13.01 -9.99 -47.70
C THR A 225 -13.09 -11.26 -46.85
N ILE A 226 -12.72 -12.41 -47.42
CA ILE A 226 -12.78 -13.71 -46.72
C ILE A 226 -11.74 -13.75 -45.58
N LEU A 227 -10.51 -13.33 -45.86
CA LEU A 227 -9.43 -13.29 -44.87
C LEU A 227 -9.73 -12.32 -43.72
N LEU A 228 -10.36 -11.18 -44.02
CA LEU A 228 -10.74 -10.18 -43.02
C LEU A 228 -11.84 -10.69 -42.09
N CYS A 229 -12.87 -11.36 -42.62
CA CYS A 229 -13.89 -12.03 -41.80
C CYS A 229 -13.28 -13.11 -40.89
N LEU A 230 -12.38 -13.93 -41.42
CA LEU A 230 -11.75 -15.01 -40.64
C LEU A 230 -10.86 -14.45 -39.53
N SER A 231 -10.15 -13.35 -39.80
CA SER A 231 -9.35 -12.62 -38.81
C SER A 231 -10.18 -12.12 -37.63
N ILE A 232 -11.36 -11.54 -37.87
CA ILE A 232 -12.24 -11.03 -36.81
C ILE A 232 -12.76 -12.16 -35.93
N ILE A 233 -13.14 -13.30 -36.55
CA ILE A 233 -13.61 -14.47 -35.79
C ILE A 233 -12.48 -15.02 -34.91
N ALA A 234 -11.27 -15.15 -35.46
CA ALA A 234 -10.10 -15.63 -34.71
C ALA A 234 -9.76 -14.71 -33.52
N GLU A 235 -9.78 -13.39 -33.73
CA GLU A 235 -9.58 -12.39 -32.68
C GLU A 235 -10.60 -12.54 -31.55
N GLY A 236 -11.89 -12.68 -31.89
CA GLY A 236 -12.96 -12.88 -30.91
C GLY A 236 -12.77 -14.16 -30.07
N ILE A 237 -12.38 -15.28 -30.71
CA ILE A 237 -12.13 -16.54 -30.00
C ILE A 237 -10.93 -16.40 -29.04
N ILE A 238 -9.85 -15.75 -29.49
CA ILE A 238 -8.65 -15.55 -28.67
C ILE A 238 -8.95 -14.66 -27.47
N LEU A 239 -9.67 -13.55 -27.67
CA LEU A 239 -10.06 -12.65 -26.58
C LEU A 239 -10.99 -13.34 -25.57
N TYR A 240 -11.99 -14.09 -26.05
CA TYR A 240 -12.90 -14.84 -25.18
C TYR A 240 -12.12 -15.83 -24.28
N LYS A 241 -11.23 -16.61 -24.88
CA LYS A 241 -10.42 -17.59 -24.14
C LYS A 241 -9.43 -16.92 -23.17
N THR A 242 -8.93 -15.74 -23.53
CA THR A 242 -8.02 -14.96 -22.66
C THR A 242 -8.75 -14.43 -21.44
N ILE A 243 -9.99 -13.93 -21.61
CA ILE A 243 -10.84 -13.46 -20.51
C ILE A 243 -11.20 -14.62 -19.57
N GLU A 244 -11.58 -15.79 -20.13
CA GLU A 244 -11.87 -17.00 -19.36
C GLU A 244 -10.67 -17.47 -18.53
N TRP A 245 -9.45 -17.31 -19.04
CA TRP A 245 -8.24 -17.71 -18.31
C TRP A 245 -7.84 -16.72 -17.20
N ILE A 246 -8.32 -15.48 -17.26
CA ILE A 246 -7.97 -14.42 -16.31
C ILE A 246 -8.92 -14.39 -15.11
N GLY A 247 -10.21 -14.71 -15.33
CA GLY A 247 -11.26 -14.79 -14.30
C GLY A 247 -11.19 -16.05 -13.47
#